data_AF-A0A2S8BBV8-F1
#
_entry.id   AF-A0A2S8BBV8-F1
#
_cell.length_a   1.000
_cell.length_b   1.000
_cell.length_c   1.000
_cell.angle_alpha   90.00
_cell.angle_beta   90.00
_cell.angle_gamma   90.00
#
_symmetry.space_group_name_H-M   'P 1'
#
loop_
_entity.id
_entity.type
_entity.pdbx_description
1 polymer ?
#
loop_
_entity_poly.entity_id
_entity_poly.type
_entity_poly.pdbx_seq_one_letter_code
_entity_poly.pdbx_strand_id
1 'polypeptide(L)'
;MVYTAFSIGMTEQIWSTVEPWRVVAVAAVSAALLAAVLAPLGQVVAPPGSFNNELGHPWTVLRATEDTDYLILEMSARHPGNIAALATIAPPQIAVVLNVGTAHLGEFGSREAIAATKAELPQAVPASGVVVLNADDAAVAALDDHRRHTPAFVLGALVQAG
;
A
#
# COMPACT_ATOMS: atom_id res chain seq x y z
N MET A 1 -20.70 -14.69 10.97
CA MET A 1 -21.08 -13.53 11.82
C MET A 1 -20.12 -13.27 12.98
N VAL A 2 -19.27 -14.21 13.40
CA VAL A 2 -18.28 -13.98 14.50
C VAL A 2 -17.02 -13.24 14.03
N TYR A 3 -16.59 -13.37 12.76
CA TYR A 3 -15.42 -12.65 12.21
C TYR A 3 -15.61 -11.15 12.02
N THR A 4 -16.84 -10.72 11.70
CA THR A 4 -17.14 -9.32 11.38
C THR A 4 -17.19 -8.45 12.64
N ALA A 5 -17.70 -8.99 13.75
CA ALA A 5 -17.82 -8.25 15.01
C ALA A 5 -16.47 -8.07 15.74
N PHE A 6 -15.56 -9.05 15.63
CA PHE A 6 -14.20 -8.93 16.20
C PHE A 6 -13.32 -7.96 15.40
N SER A 7 -13.53 -7.88 14.08
CA SER A 7 -12.84 -6.92 13.23
C SER A 7 -13.27 -5.49 13.53
N ILE A 8 -14.59 -5.20 13.58
CA ILE A 8 -15.11 -3.82 13.70
C ILE A 8 -14.67 -3.15 15.01
N GLY A 9 -14.80 -3.84 16.15
CA GLY A 9 -14.47 -3.26 17.46
C GLY A 9 -12.98 -2.98 17.66
N MET A 10 -12.09 -3.82 17.15
CA MET A 10 -10.65 -3.56 17.20
C MET A 10 -10.23 -2.50 16.19
N THR A 11 -10.81 -2.47 14.98
CA THR A 11 -10.53 -1.39 14.03
C THR A 11 -10.95 -0.04 14.62
N GLU A 12 -12.17 0.13 15.12
CA GLU A 12 -12.60 1.44 15.66
C GLU A 12 -11.73 1.91 16.84
N GLN A 13 -11.27 0.99 17.70
CA GLN A 13 -10.40 1.34 18.82
C GLN A 13 -8.96 1.66 18.38
N ILE A 14 -8.45 1.04 17.31
CA ILE A 14 -7.16 1.39 16.67
C ILE A 14 -7.26 2.71 15.89
N TRP A 15 -8.41 2.99 15.27
CA TRP A 15 -8.62 4.20 14.46
C TRP A 15 -9.01 5.43 15.30
N SER A 16 -9.55 5.27 16.50
CA SER A 16 -10.03 6.37 17.36
C SER A 16 -8.99 6.91 18.34
N THR A 17 -7.96 6.13 18.68
CA THR A 17 -6.88 6.57 19.57
C THR A 17 -5.75 7.28 18.83
N VAL A 18 -5.90 7.53 17.53
CA VAL A 18 -4.79 8.03 16.74
C VAL A 18 -5.17 9.15 15.78
N GLU A 19 -4.51 10.30 15.98
CA GLU A 19 -4.25 11.31 14.97
C GLU A 19 -3.87 10.64 13.62
N PRO A 20 -4.19 11.23 12.46
CA PRO A 20 -4.06 10.52 11.19
C PRO A 20 -2.59 10.17 10.94
N TRP A 21 -2.23 8.91 11.22
CA TRP A 21 -0.96 8.34 10.81
C TRP A 21 -0.77 8.62 9.31
N ARG A 22 0.47 8.86 8.91
CA ARG A 22 0.84 8.70 7.50
C ARG A 22 0.94 7.19 7.24
N VAL A 23 -0.20 6.51 7.11
CA VAL A 23 -0.23 5.11 6.66
C VAL A 23 0.27 5.07 5.22
N VAL A 24 1.44 4.46 5.04
CA VAL A 24 2.04 4.28 3.72
C VAL A 24 1.89 2.82 3.31
N ALA A 25 1.05 2.57 2.31
CA ALA A 25 0.94 1.26 1.70
C ALA A 25 1.79 1.20 0.43
N VAL A 26 2.47 0.07 0.25
CA VAL A 26 3.34 -0.17 -0.89
C VAL A 26 2.98 -1.47 -1.59
N ALA A 27 2.87 -1.40 -2.92
CA ALA A 27 2.77 -2.57 -3.78
C ALA A 27 4.03 -2.62 -4.65
N ALA A 28 4.79 -3.71 -4.56
CA ALA A 28 5.97 -4.04 -5.38
C ALA A 28 7.36 -3.49 -4.96
N VAL A 29 7.49 -2.86 -3.79
CA VAL A 29 8.80 -2.54 -3.18
C VAL A 29 8.89 -3.17 -1.80
N SER A 30 10.11 -3.50 -1.38
CA SER A 30 10.33 -3.98 -0.02
C SER A 30 10.01 -2.87 0.98
N ALA A 31 9.17 -3.17 1.96
CA ALA A 31 8.91 -2.23 3.06
C ALA A 31 10.20 -1.78 3.78
N ALA A 32 11.25 -2.62 3.76
CA ALA A 32 12.54 -2.34 4.36
C ALA A 32 13.24 -1.08 3.81
N LEU A 33 13.18 -0.82 2.50
CA LEU A 33 13.80 0.38 1.91
C LEU A 33 13.10 1.64 2.41
N LEU A 34 11.77 1.63 2.37
CA LEU A 34 10.98 2.78 2.80
C LEU A 34 11.12 3.01 4.31
N ALA A 35 11.22 1.93 5.10
CA ALA A 35 11.50 2.03 6.52
C ALA A 35 12.84 2.69 6.81
N ALA A 36 13.89 2.34 6.06
CA ALA A 36 15.21 2.97 6.20
C ALA A 36 15.19 4.47 5.85
N VAL A 37 14.41 4.88 4.85
CA VAL A 37 14.28 6.29 4.44
C VAL A 37 13.49 7.10 5.47
N LEU A 38 12.45 6.52 6.08
CA LEU A 38 11.58 7.20 7.04
C LEU A 38 12.10 7.16 8.48
N ALA A 39 12.97 6.21 8.83
CA ALA A 39 13.50 6.07 10.19
C ALA A 39 14.15 7.33 10.78
N PRO A 40 14.86 8.20 10.01
CA PRO A 40 15.37 9.46 10.54
C PRO A 40 14.28 10.51 10.85
N LEU A 41 13.06 10.31 10.36
CA LEU A 41 11.96 11.27 10.43
C LEU A 41 10.94 10.94 11.53
N GLY A 42 11.04 9.78 12.17
CA GLY A 42 10.10 9.34 13.21
C GLY A 42 10.14 7.83 13.46
N GLN A 43 9.26 7.37 14.35
CA GLN A 43 9.06 5.94 14.63
C GLN A 43 8.38 5.25 13.47
N VAL A 44 8.96 4.15 13.01
CA VAL A 44 8.46 3.38 11.87
C VAL A 44 8.07 1.98 12.31
N VAL A 45 6.85 1.57 11.96
CA VAL A 45 6.40 0.18 12.01
C VAL A 45 6.29 -0.34 10.59
N ALA A 46 6.93 -1.48 10.31
CA ALA A 46 6.96 -2.12 9.00
C ALA A 46 6.90 -3.64 9.15
N PRO A 47 6.40 -4.40 8.16
CA PRO A 47 6.33 -5.86 8.22
C PRO A 47 7.74 -6.46 8.24
N PRO A 48 8.00 -7.48 9.08
CA PRO A 48 9.22 -8.27 8.98
C PRO A 48 9.13 -9.20 7.75
N GLY A 49 10.08 -9.09 6.82
CA GLY A 49 10.09 -9.93 5.62
C GLY A 49 8.79 -9.81 4.81
N SER A 50 8.18 -10.94 4.43
CA SER A 50 6.98 -10.99 3.57
C SER A 50 5.67 -11.10 4.36
N PHE A 51 5.52 -10.37 5.46
CA PHE A 51 4.26 -10.30 6.24
C PHE A 51 3.24 -9.36 5.54
N ASN A 52 2.89 -9.71 4.31
CA ASN A 52 2.18 -8.86 3.35
C ASN A 52 0.89 -9.52 2.80
N ASN A 53 0.37 -10.52 3.51
CA ASN A 53 -0.84 -11.28 3.16
C ASN A 53 -1.92 -11.11 4.24
N GLU A 54 -3.02 -11.86 4.13
CA GLU A 54 -4.19 -11.79 5.01
C GLU A 54 -3.92 -12.05 6.50
N LEU A 55 -2.76 -12.64 6.84
CA LEU A 55 -2.34 -12.86 8.23
C LEU A 55 -1.25 -11.88 8.66
N GLY A 56 -0.22 -11.70 7.84
CA GLY A 56 0.92 -10.84 8.15
C GLY A 56 0.56 -9.35 8.19
N HIS A 57 -0.41 -8.94 7.37
CA HIS A 57 -0.84 -7.55 7.29
C HIS A 57 -1.56 -7.08 8.57
N PRO A 58 -2.63 -7.75 9.08
CA PRO A 58 -3.19 -7.43 10.39
C PRO A 58 -2.16 -7.48 11.51
N TRP A 59 -1.26 -8.47 11.49
CA TRP A 59 -0.22 -8.57 12.50
C TRP A 59 0.66 -7.32 12.53
N THR A 60 1.04 -6.78 11.37
CA THR A 60 1.85 -5.56 11.27
C THR A 60 1.08 -4.34 11.75
N VAL A 61 -0.22 -4.24 11.40
CA VAL A 61 -1.10 -3.16 11.88
C VAL A 61 -1.17 -3.16 13.41
N LEU A 62 -1.29 -4.34 14.04
CA LEU A 62 -1.34 -4.48 15.49
C LEU A 62 -0.02 -4.16 16.22
N ARG A 63 1.07 -3.91 15.48
CA ARG A 63 2.34 -3.44 16.05
C ARG A 63 2.41 -1.92 16.21
N ALA A 64 1.50 -1.18 15.58
CA ALA A 64 1.42 0.26 15.76
C ALA A 64 0.96 0.60 17.18
N THR A 65 1.64 1.55 17.79
CA THR A 65 1.32 2.17 19.08
C THR A 65 1.16 3.66 18.88
N GLU A 66 0.63 4.40 19.87
CA GLU A 66 0.46 5.86 19.87
C GLU A 66 1.71 6.67 19.46
N ASP A 67 2.91 6.10 19.59
CA ASP A 67 4.18 6.73 19.19
C ASP A 67 4.55 6.53 17.70
N THR A 68 3.75 5.82 16.90
CA THR A 68 4.15 5.36 15.54
C THR A 68 4.00 6.41 14.44
N ASP A 69 4.95 7.30 14.22
CA ASP A 69 4.85 8.30 13.12
C ASP A 69 4.51 7.72 11.72
N TYR A 70 5.03 6.54 11.37
CA TYR A 70 4.81 5.90 10.06
C TYR A 70 4.49 4.40 10.18
N LEU A 71 3.34 4.00 9.61
CA LEU A 71 2.99 2.60 9.41
C LEU A 71 3.17 2.23 7.93
N ILE A 72 4.14 1.37 7.65
CA ILE A 72 4.44 0.88 6.31
C ILE A 72 3.80 -0.49 6.14
N LEU A 73 3.01 -0.66 5.09
CA LEU A 73 2.32 -1.92 4.80
C LEU A 73 2.64 -2.37 3.38
N GLU A 74 3.37 -3.47 3.26
CA GLU A 74 3.55 -4.14 1.98
C GLU A 74 2.30 -4.99 1.70
N MET A 75 1.77 -4.92 0.47
CA MET A 75 0.57 -5.65 0.06
C MET A 75 0.89 -6.58 -1.11
N SER A 76 0.83 -7.88 -0.86
CA SER A 76 0.91 -8.91 -1.90
C SER A 76 -0.47 -9.26 -2.45
N ALA A 77 -0.50 -9.78 -3.68
CA ALA A 77 -1.72 -10.30 -4.29
C ALA A 77 -1.39 -11.53 -5.12
N ARG A 78 -2.31 -12.48 -5.12
CA ARG A 78 -2.33 -13.64 -6.02
C ARG A 78 -3.58 -13.69 -6.89
N HIS A 79 -4.61 -12.94 -6.49
CA HIS A 79 -5.89 -12.85 -7.18
C HIS A 79 -6.43 -11.41 -7.10
N PRO A 80 -7.29 -11.02 -8.06
CA PRO A 80 -8.06 -9.78 -7.95
C PRO A 80 -8.81 -9.68 -6.62
N GLY A 81 -8.85 -8.48 -6.06
CA GLY A 81 -9.48 -8.14 -4.79
C GLY A 81 -8.59 -8.35 -3.56
N ASN A 82 -7.40 -8.95 -3.69
CA ASN A 82 -6.50 -9.15 -2.55
C ASN A 82 -5.99 -7.83 -1.98
N ILE A 83 -5.56 -6.88 -2.83
CA ILE A 83 -5.05 -5.59 -2.36
C ILE A 83 -6.19 -4.77 -1.77
N ALA A 84 -7.35 -4.75 -2.42
CA ALA A 84 -8.53 -4.08 -1.89
C ALA A 84 -8.91 -4.62 -0.50
N ALA A 85 -8.89 -5.94 -0.31
CA ALA A 85 -9.16 -6.55 0.99
C ALA A 85 -8.14 -6.12 2.06
N LEU A 86 -6.84 -6.14 1.76
CA LEU A 86 -5.82 -5.65 2.70
C LEU A 86 -6.01 -4.16 3.02
N ALA A 87 -6.31 -3.34 2.02
CA ALA A 87 -6.53 -1.91 2.22
C ALA A 87 -7.78 -1.61 3.06
N THR A 88 -8.78 -2.50 3.14
CA THR A 88 -9.89 -2.34 4.10
C THR A 88 -9.49 -2.56 5.55
N ILE A 89 -8.45 -3.36 5.80
CA ILE A 89 -7.93 -3.64 7.15
C ILE A 89 -7.19 -2.42 7.67
N ALA A 90 -6.39 -1.78 6.82
CA ALA A 90 -5.70 -0.53 7.12
C ALA A 90 -5.73 0.42 5.91
N PRO A 91 -6.71 1.35 5.87
CA PRO A 91 -6.85 2.29 4.76
C PRO A 91 -5.61 3.18 4.59
N PRO A 92 -4.97 3.18 3.41
CA PRO A 92 -3.75 3.96 3.20
C PRO A 92 -4.05 5.44 2.92
N GLN A 93 -3.18 6.32 3.44
CA GLN A 93 -3.14 7.73 3.03
C GLN A 93 -2.14 7.96 1.89
N ILE A 94 -1.13 7.11 1.80
CA ILE A 94 -0.12 7.15 0.75
C ILE A 94 -0.02 5.78 0.10
N ALA A 95 -0.18 5.71 -1.22
CA ALA A 95 0.08 4.51 -2.01
C ALA A 95 1.36 4.67 -2.80
N VAL A 96 2.21 3.64 -2.84
CA VAL A 96 3.39 3.59 -3.72
C VAL A 96 3.32 2.35 -4.60
N VAL A 97 3.37 2.55 -5.92
CA VAL A 97 3.49 1.47 -6.90
C VAL A 97 4.72 1.72 -7.76
N LEU A 98 5.72 0.84 -7.69
CA LEU A 98 7.00 1.04 -8.40
C LEU A 98 7.20 0.13 -9.63
N ASN A 99 6.54 -1.02 -9.68
CA ASN A 99 6.63 -1.92 -10.83
C ASN A 99 5.42 -2.85 -10.95
N VAL A 100 5.20 -3.31 -12.18
CA VAL A 100 4.39 -4.48 -12.49
C VAL A 100 5.33 -5.58 -13.00
N GLY A 101 5.84 -6.40 -12.08
CA GLY A 101 6.63 -7.60 -12.43
C GLY A 101 5.78 -8.78 -12.89
N THR A 102 6.36 -9.99 -12.83
CA THR A 102 5.72 -11.27 -13.20
C THR A 102 5.46 -12.16 -11.99
N ALA A 103 5.45 -11.59 -10.78
CA ALA A 103 5.13 -12.33 -9.56
C ALA A 103 3.72 -12.92 -9.67
N HIS A 104 3.58 -14.19 -9.31
CA HIS A 104 2.31 -14.93 -9.38
C HIS A 104 1.68 -14.99 -10.78
N LEU A 105 2.49 -14.90 -11.85
CA LEU A 105 1.98 -14.96 -13.22
C LEU A 105 1.21 -16.26 -13.51
N GLY A 106 1.59 -17.38 -12.89
CA GLY A 106 0.86 -18.64 -13.01
C GLY A 106 -0.57 -18.55 -12.45
N GLU A 107 -0.75 -17.84 -11.34
CA GLU A 107 -2.05 -17.61 -10.72
C GLU A 107 -2.88 -16.53 -11.44
N PHE A 108 -2.24 -15.44 -11.89
CA PHE A 108 -2.91 -14.34 -12.58
C PHE A 108 -3.19 -14.58 -14.06
N GLY A 109 -2.45 -15.49 -14.70
CA GLY A 109 -2.56 -15.79 -16.13
C GLY A 109 -1.95 -14.75 -17.07
N SER A 110 -1.89 -13.47 -16.68
CA SER A 110 -1.29 -12.41 -17.51
C SER A 110 -0.70 -11.26 -16.69
N ARG A 111 0.22 -10.49 -17.29
CA ARG A 111 0.81 -9.30 -16.65
C ARG A 111 -0.21 -8.17 -16.53
N GLU A 112 -1.15 -8.09 -17.47
CA GLU A 112 -2.27 -7.16 -17.45
C GLU A 112 -3.19 -7.43 -16.25
N ALA A 113 -3.43 -8.70 -15.91
CA ALA A 113 -4.18 -9.08 -14.71
C ALA A 113 -3.43 -8.68 -13.41
N ILE A 114 -2.10 -8.80 -13.40
CA ILE A 114 -1.26 -8.30 -12.31
C ILE A 114 -1.38 -6.77 -12.19
N ALA A 115 -1.29 -6.04 -13.31
CA ALA A 115 -1.44 -4.58 -13.33
C ALA A 115 -2.82 -4.14 -12.84
N ALA A 116 -3.89 -4.77 -13.33
CA ALA A 116 -5.26 -4.49 -12.92
C ALA A 116 -5.47 -4.73 -11.42
N THR A 117 -4.89 -5.79 -10.87
CA THR A 117 -4.95 -6.06 -9.43
C THR A 117 -4.15 -5.03 -8.63
N LYS A 118 -2.98 -4.60 -9.12
CA LYS A 118 -2.19 -3.53 -8.48
C LYS A 118 -2.90 -2.17 -8.48
N ALA A 119 -3.78 -1.91 -9.45
CA ALA A 119 -4.59 -0.70 -9.51
C ALA A 119 -5.53 -0.53 -8.31
N GLU A 120 -5.84 -1.61 -7.59
CA GLU A 120 -6.65 -1.57 -6.36
C GLU A 120 -6.01 -0.69 -5.28
N LEU A 121 -4.68 -0.57 -5.24
CA LEU A 121 -4.00 0.21 -4.21
C LEU A 121 -4.23 1.74 -4.40
N PRO A 122 -3.94 2.34 -5.58
CA PRO A 122 -4.31 3.73 -5.85
C PRO A 122 -5.81 4.03 -5.66
N GLN A 123 -6.69 3.07 -5.94
CA GLN A 123 -8.13 3.20 -5.74
C GLN A 123 -8.54 3.22 -4.27
N ALA A 124 -7.73 2.67 -3.37
CA ALA A 124 -8.00 2.64 -1.95
C ALA A 124 -7.59 3.93 -1.22
N VAL A 125 -6.81 4.80 -1.87
CA VAL A 125 -6.38 6.08 -1.28
C VAL A 125 -7.52 7.11 -1.37
N PRO A 126 -7.85 7.83 -0.29
CA PRO A 126 -8.83 8.90 -0.32
C PRO A 126 -8.35 10.09 -1.15
N ALA A 127 -9.25 11.00 -1.53
CA ALA A 127 -8.91 12.19 -2.32
C ALA A 127 -7.90 13.13 -1.61
N SER A 128 -7.87 13.10 -0.28
CA SER A 128 -6.91 13.84 0.55
C SER A 128 -5.52 13.20 0.65
N GLY A 129 -5.37 11.96 0.16
CA GLY A 129 -4.13 11.21 0.23
C GLY A 129 -3.17 11.52 -0.92
N VAL A 130 -2.20 10.63 -1.14
CA VAL A 130 -1.19 10.76 -2.19
C VAL A 130 -0.95 9.41 -2.85
N VAL A 131 -0.81 9.41 -4.18
CA VAL A 131 -0.35 8.23 -4.94
C VAL A 131 1.02 8.52 -5.54
N VAL A 132 1.96 7.59 -5.39
CA VAL A 132 3.30 7.66 -5.96
C VAL A 132 3.44 6.53 -6.99
N LEU A 133 3.67 6.90 -8.25
CA LEU A 133 3.75 5.98 -9.38
C LEU A 133 5.11 6.10 -10.05
N ASN A 134 5.71 4.97 -10.46
CA ASN A 134 6.88 4.98 -11.32
C ASN A 134 6.49 5.21 -12.80
N ALA A 135 6.92 6.33 -13.38
CA ALA A 135 6.73 6.69 -14.79
C ALA A 135 7.49 5.76 -15.74
N ASP A 136 8.62 5.20 -15.29
CA ASP A 136 9.52 4.42 -16.13
C ASP A 136 8.96 3.00 -16.43
N ASP A 137 7.95 2.55 -15.68
CA ASP A 137 7.16 1.35 -16.00
C ASP A 137 5.80 1.76 -16.58
N ALA A 138 5.60 1.55 -17.88
CA ALA A 138 4.38 1.94 -18.59
C ALA A 138 3.10 1.35 -17.97
N ALA A 139 3.16 0.14 -17.39
CA ALA A 139 2.02 -0.46 -16.73
C ALA A 139 1.68 0.22 -15.40
N VAL A 140 2.69 0.78 -14.72
CA VAL A 140 2.51 1.58 -13.50
C VAL A 140 2.04 3.00 -13.84
N ALA A 141 2.62 3.62 -14.86
CA ALA A 141 2.21 4.95 -15.33
C ALA A 141 0.72 4.99 -15.70
N ALA A 142 0.22 3.94 -16.35
CA ALA A 142 -1.20 3.79 -16.69
C ALA A 142 -2.13 3.71 -15.46
N LEU A 143 -1.60 3.45 -14.26
CA LEU A 143 -2.41 3.43 -13.03
C LEU A 143 -2.88 4.83 -12.60
N ASP A 144 -2.35 5.91 -13.18
CA ASP A 144 -2.82 7.27 -12.88
C ASP A 144 -4.32 7.44 -13.20
N ASP A 145 -4.81 6.77 -14.25
CA ASP A 145 -6.22 6.79 -14.65
C ASP A 145 -7.13 6.09 -13.64
N HIS A 146 -6.56 5.30 -12.72
CA HIS A 146 -7.29 4.47 -11.76
C HIS A 146 -7.38 5.09 -10.35
N ARG A 147 -6.78 6.26 -10.08
CA ARG A 147 -6.83 6.90 -8.74
C ARG A 147 -8.11 7.73 -8.55
N ARG A 148 -8.49 7.97 -7.28
CA ARG A 148 -9.70 8.74 -6.91
C ARG A 148 -9.49 10.26 -6.89
N HIS A 149 -9.19 10.90 -8.02
CA HIS A 149 -8.87 12.35 -8.09
C HIS A 149 -7.80 12.81 -7.08
N THR A 150 -7.07 11.88 -6.48
CA THR A 150 -6.05 12.08 -5.45
C THR A 150 -4.79 12.64 -6.10
N PRO A 151 -4.07 13.60 -5.48
CA PRO A 151 -2.78 14.04 -5.99
C PRO A 151 -1.84 12.85 -6.29
N ALA A 152 -1.17 12.89 -7.44
CA ALA A 152 -0.18 11.90 -7.83
C ALA A 152 1.20 12.52 -8.00
N PHE A 153 2.22 11.85 -7.46
CA PHE A 153 3.62 12.10 -7.79
C PHE A 153 4.10 11.00 -8.70
N VAL A 154 4.43 11.35 -9.94
CA VAL A 154 4.98 10.41 -10.89
C VAL A 154 6.51 10.52 -10.84
N LEU A 155 7.16 9.50 -10.32
CA LEU A 155 8.61 9.36 -10.29
C LEU A 155 9.09 8.89 -11.66
N GLY A 156 9.83 9.72 -12.38
CA GLY A 156 10.49 9.33 -13.63
C GLY A 156 11.92 9.83 -13.65
N ALA A 157 12.72 9.32 -14.58
CA ALA A 157 14.02 9.91 -14.86
C ALA A 157 13.86 11.42 -15.08
N LEU A 158 14.69 12.23 -14.41
CA LEU A 158 14.94 13.61 -14.81
C LEU A 158 15.53 13.56 -16.23
N VAL A 159 14.68 13.53 -17.26
CA VAL A 159 15.10 13.91 -18.60
C VAL A 159 15.30 15.41 -18.50
N GLN A 160 16.55 15.83 -18.25
CA GLN A 160 16.93 17.21 -18.46
C GLN A 160 16.53 17.57 -19.89
N ALA A 161 15.61 18.52 -20.02
CA ALA A 161 15.37 19.18 -21.30
C ALA A 161 16.70 19.82 -21.72
N GLY A 162 17.33 19.22 -22.72
CA GLY A 162 18.40 19.83 -23.52
C GLY A 162 17.82 20.55 -24.72
#